data_AF-A0A3M2Y8G1-F1
#
_entry.id   AF-A0A3M2Y8G1-F1
#
_cell.length_a   1.000
_cell.length_b   1.000
_cell.length_c   1.000
_cell.angle_alpha   90.00
_cell.angle_beta   90.00
_cell.angle_gamma   90.00
#
_symmetry.space_group_name_H-M   'P 1'
#
loop_
_entity.id
_entity.type
_entity.pdbx_description
1 polymer ?
#
loop_
_entity_poly.entity_id
_entity_poly.type
_entity_poly.pdbx_seq_one_letter_code
_entity_poly.pdbx_strand_id
1 'polypeptide(L)'
;FAEGIFQLLKLHGSVSWSREGHEVYEDSRPTPENACLIYPAKGKYQQAFLQPHLELLSRFLEFLRQPNSCLVVSGFGFNDDHLSEPIYSALQSNPSLKLILCDYNGISHVHNRGDNGSSPYWGKFRDLAQRGLDVHFVSGSFGDLAAHIPHLRTASPAEQLANAVKRIGR
;
A
#
# COMPACT_ATOMS: atom_id res chain seq x y z
N PHE A 1 -14.33 10.64 -6.09
CA PHE A 1 -14.40 9.20 -5.78
C PHE A 1 -15.85 8.85 -5.51
N ALA A 2 -16.40 7.82 -6.16
CA ALA A 2 -17.74 7.33 -5.87
C ALA A 2 -17.69 6.32 -4.70
N GLU A 3 -18.71 6.33 -3.87
CA GLU A 3 -18.78 5.50 -2.67
C GLU A 3 -18.91 4.01 -3.04
N GLY A 4 -18.22 3.13 -2.31
CA GLY A 4 -18.25 1.69 -2.54
C GLY A 4 -17.43 1.17 -3.73
N ILE A 5 -16.66 2.03 -4.42
CA ILE A 5 -15.77 1.61 -5.51
C ILE A 5 -14.35 1.38 -4.98
N PHE A 6 -13.80 0.20 -5.24
CA PHE A 6 -12.40 -0.13 -4.99
C PHE A 6 -11.61 -0.10 -6.29
N GLN A 7 -10.46 0.58 -6.27
CA GLN A 7 -9.50 0.54 -7.36
C GLN A 7 -8.41 -0.49 -7.03
N LEU A 8 -8.39 -1.60 -7.78
CA LEU A 8 -7.39 -2.65 -7.62
C LEU A 8 -6.20 -2.40 -8.55
N LEU A 9 -5.03 -2.14 -7.98
CA LEU A 9 -3.78 -1.99 -8.73
C LEU A 9 -2.91 -3.24 -8.57
N LYS A 10 -2.74 -4.01 -9.65
CA LYS A 10 -1.89 -5.20 -9.68
C LYS A 10 -0.44 -4.82 -10.07
N LEU A 11 0.32 -4.22 -9.15
CA LEU A 11 1.61 -3.59 -9.45
C LEU A 11 2.63 -4.53 -10.13
N HIS A 12 2.67 -5.80 -9.76
CA HIS A 12 3.53 -6.82 -10.41
C HIS A 12 2.80 -7.65 -11.47
N GLY A 13 1.57 -7.29 -11.84
CA GLY A 13 0.74 -8.01 -12.81
C GLY A 13 -0.18 -9.04 -12.17
N SER A 14 -0.72 -9.91 -13.01
CA SER A 14 -1.63 -10.98 -12.60
C SER A 14 -1.12 -12.32 -13.12
N VAL A 15 -1.33 -13.38 -12.35
CA VAL A 15 -1.13 -14.76 -12.83
C VAL A 15 -2.13 -15.17 -13.92
N SER A 16 -3.16 -14.36 -14.12
CA SER A 16 -4.20 -14.52 -15.13
C SER A 16 -4.08 -13.51 -16.27
N TRP A 17 -2.98 -12.76 -16.36
CA TRP A 17 -2.78 -11.82 -17.46
C TRP A 17 -1.87 -12.42 -18.51
N SER A 18 -2.30 -12.37 -19.77
CA SER A 18 -1.49 -12.69 -20.94
C SER A 18 -1.29 -11.45 -21.79
N ARG A 19 -0.15 -11.37 -22.47
CA ARG A 19 0.20 -10.30 -23.40
C ARG A 19 0.34 -10.84 -24.81
N GLU A 20 -0.36 -10.19 -25.73
CA GLU A 20 -0.15 -10.36 -27.16
C GLU A 20 0.15 -9.00 -27.79
N GLY A 21 1.39 -8.83 -28.28
CA GLY A 21 1.86 -7.54 -28.76
C GLY A 21 1.81 -6.46 -27.68
N HIS A 22 0.97 -5.45 -27.87
CA HIS A 22 0.80 -4.34 -26.94
C HIS A 22 -0.42 -4.48 -26.02
N GLU A 23 -1.27 -5.47 -26.25
CA GLU A 23 -2.52 -5.67 -25.52
C GLU A 23 -2.32 -6.65 -24.37
N VAL A 24 -3.08 -6.44 -23.29
CA VAL A 24 -3.10 -7.32 -22.11
C VAL A 24 -4.55 -7.72 -21.86
N TYR A 25 -4.79 -9.02 -21.69
CA TYR A 25 -6.11 -9.59 -21.46
C TYR A 25 -6.10 -10.63 -20.34
N GLU A 26 -7.27 -10.91 -19.78
CA GLU A 26 -7.46 -12.00 -18.81
C GLU A 26 -7.47 -13.34 -19.55
N ASP A 27 -6.59 -14.25 -19.15
CA ASP A 27 -6.46 -15.60 -19.66
C ASP A 27 -6.48 -16.58 -18.47
N SER A 28 -7.29 -17.61 -18.62
CA SER A 28 -7.43 -18.70 -17.65
C SER A 28 -6.16 -19.56 -17.49
N ARG A 29 -5.31 -19.62 -18.52
CA ARG A 29 -4.11 -20.45 -18.54
C ARG A 29 -2.95 -19.78 -19.31
N PRO A 30 -2.40 -18.65 -18.81
CA PRO A 30 -1.22 -18.06 -19.40
C PRO A 30 -0.04 -19.03 -19.32
N THR A 31 0.78 -19.02 -20.36
CA THR A 31 2.07 -19.70 -20.43
C THR A 31 3.17 -18.78 -19.91
N PRO A 32 4.32 -19.28 -19.42
CA PRO A 32 5.43 -18.43 -18.99
C PRO A 32 5.89 -17.42 -20.05
N GLU A 33 5.73 -17.75 -21.32
CA GLU A 33 6.17 -16.93 -22.46
C GLU A 33 5.26 -15.72 -22.72
N ASN A 34 3.95 -15.86 -22.49
CA ASN A 34 2.97 -14.79 -22.70
C ASN A 34 2.46 -14.15 -21.39
N ALA A 35 2.81 -14.69 -20.22
CA ALA A 35 2.39 -14.14 -18.94
C ALA A 35 2.84 -12.69 -18.75
N CYS A 36 1.88 -11.81 -18.44
CA CYS A 36 2.14 -10.41 -18.12
C CYS A 36 2.34 -10.24 -16.60
N LEU A 37 3.46 -10.76 -16.09
CA LEU A 37 3.84 -10.74 -14.69
C LEU A 37 5.31 -10.31 -14.53
N ILE A 38 5.61 -9.54 -13.47
CA ILE A 38 6.98 -9.25 -13.05
C ILE A 38 7.45 -10.37 -12.13
N TYR A 39 8.35 -11.21 -12.62
CA TYR A 39 8.93 -12.29 -11.82
C TYR A 39 10.01 -11.76 -10.84
N PRO A 40 10.17 -12.41 -9.68
CA PRO A 40 11.27 -12.11 -8.78
C PRO A 40 12.61 -12.53 -9.41
N ALA A 41 13.24 -11.63 -10.16
CA ALA A 41 14.49 -11.87 -10.88
C ALA A 41 15.45 -10.68 -10.82
N LYS A 42 16.74 -10.93 -11.10
CA LYS A 42 17.72 -9.85 -11.32
C LYS A 42 17.29 -9.06 -12.55
N GLY A 43 17.14 -7.73 -12.41
CA GLY A 43 16.67 -6.86 -13.49
C GLY A 43 15.15 -6.67 -13.60
N LYS A 44 14.36 -7.29 -12.70
CA LYS A 44 12.88 -7.10 -12.63
C LYS A 44 12.43 -5.64 -12.59
N TYR A 45 13.30 -4.75 -12.10
CA TYR A 45 13.08 -3.31 -12.08
C TYR A 45 12.78 -2.72 -13.47
N GLN A 46 13.44 -3.20 -14.52
CA GLN A 46 13.21 -2.71 -15.88
C GLN A 46 11.80 -3.05 -16.37
N GLN A 47 11.23 -4.16 -15.92
CA GLN A 47 9.88 -4.60 -16.31
C GLN A 47 8.78 -3.73 -15.68
N ALA A 48 9.04 -3.11 -14.52
CA ALA A 48 8.10 -2.16 -13.90
C ALA A 48 7.90 -0.88 -14.73
N PHE A 49 8.81 -0.58 -15.66
CA PHE A 49 8.72 0.56 -16.58
C PHE A 49 8.09 0.21 -17.93
N LEU A 50 7.66 -1.04 -18.12
CA LEU A 50 6.89 -1.46 -19.28
C LEU A 50 5.39 -1.36 -18.99
N GLN A 51 4.59 -1.04 -20.01
CA GLN A 51 3.13 -1.07 -19.89
C GLN A 51 2.67 -2.52 -19.64
N PRO A 52 1.69 -2.79 -18.75
CA PRO A 52 0.85 -1.83 -18.03
C PRO A 52 1.43 -1.40 -16.66
N HIS A 53 2.53 -1.99 -16.21
CA HIS A 53 3.09 -1.77 -14.88
C HIS A 53 3.49 -0.32 -14.63
N LEU A 54 3.97 0.38 -15.67
CA LEU A 54 4.32 1.80 -15.58
C LEU A 54 3.15 2.67 -15.14
N GLU A 55 1.97 2.46 -15.74
CA GLU A 55 0.75 3.18 -15.38
C GLU A 55 0.30 2.85 -13.94
N LEU A 56 0.33 1.56 -13.57
CA LEU A 56 -0.05 1.11 -12.22
C LEU A 56 0.87 1.68 -11.14
N LEU A 57 2.18 1.68 -11.40
CA LEU A 57 3.17 2.30 -10.53
C LEU A 57 2.95 3.82 -10.45
N SER A 58 2.66 4.48 -11.57
CA SER A 58 2.41 5.93 -11.60
C SER A 58 1.22 6.31 -10.72
N ARG A 59 0.12 5.54 -10.75
CA ARG A 59 -1.04 5.72 -9.86
C ARG A 59 -0.71 5.48 -8.40
N PHE A 60 0.10 4.47 -8.09
CA PHE A 60 0.57 4.25 -6.73
C PHE A 60 1.41 5.42 -6.21
N LEU A 61 2.35 5.92 -7.02
CA LEU A 61 3.17 7.08 -6.66
C LEU A 61 2.34 8.36 -6.53
N GLU A 62 1.28 8.52 -7.33
CA GLU A 62 0.33 9.62 -7.20
C GLU A 62 -0.43 9.55 -5.88
N PHE A 63 -0.91 8.37 -5.49
CA PHE A 63 -1.57 8.16 -4.20
C PHE A 63 -0.68 8.58 -3.02
N LEU A 64 0.60 8.21 -3.03
CA LEU A 64 1.55 8.57 -1.97
C LEU A 64 1.72 10.08 -1.78
N ARG A 65 1.45 10.88 -2.81
CA ARG A 65 1.50 12.35 -2.76
C ARG A 65 0.18 13.00 -2.34
N GLN A 66 -0.91 12.24 -2.25
CA GLN A 66 -2.20 12.78 -1.86
C GLN A 66 -2.17 13.22 -0.40
N PRO A 67 -2.60 14.46 -0.09
CA PRO A 67 -2.67 14.93 1.29
C PRO A 67 -3.78 14.20 2.06
N ASN A 68 -3.62 14.07 3.37
CA ASN A 68 -4.58 13.44 4.28
C ASN A 68 -5.00 12.01 3.86
N SER A 69 -4.06 11.26 3.28
CA SER A 69 -4.25 9.88 2.88
C SER A 69 -3.69 8.90 3.91
N CYS A 70 -4.19 7.68 3.91
CA CYS A 70 -3.68 6.61 4.78
C CYS A 70 -3.33 5.39 3.93
N LEU A 71 -2.07 4.97 4.02
CA LEU A 71 -1.57 3.72 3.46
C LEU A 71 -1.61 2.64 4.53
N VAL A 72 -2.35 1.56 4.26
CA VAL A 72 -2.29 0.34 5.07
C VAL A 72 -1.51 -0.70 4.30
N VAL A 73 -0.47 -1.25 4.92
CA VAL A 73 0.36 -2.30 4.36
C VAL A 73 0.23 -3.54 5.23
N SER A 74 -0.08 -4.69 4.63
CA SER A 74 -0.17 -5.96 5.35
C SER A 74 0.57 -7.07 4.63
N GLY A 75 1.40 -7.83 5.36
CA GLY A 75 2.14 -8.98 4.84
C GLY A 75 3.19 -8.66 3.77
N PHE A 76 3.69 -7.41 3.74
CA PHE A 76 4.71 -6.97 2.79
C PHE A 76 6.06 -6.78 3.50
N GLY A 77 7.07 -7.55 3.08
CA GLY A 77 8.38 -7.57 3.72
C GLY A 77 9.31 -6.40 3.37
N PHE A 78 8.91 -5.49 2.47
CA PHE A 78 9.72 -4.36 1.99
C PHE A 78 11.04 -4.73 1.28
N ASN A 79 11.07 -5.88 0.61
CA ASN A 79 12.24 -6.33 -0.18
C ASN A 79 12.22 -5.83 -1.64
N ASP A 80 11.18 -5.10 -2.04
CA ASP A 80 11.09 -4.44 -3.35
C ASP A 80 11.40 -2.95 -3.21
N ASP A 81 12.62 -2.53 -3.59
CA ASP A 81 13.06 -1.14 -3.42
C ASP A 81 12.21 -0.14 -4.20
N HIS A 82 11.73 -0.53 -5.39
CA HIS A 82 10.88 0.34 -6.23
C HIS A 82 9.50 0.62 -5.64
N LEU A 83 9.10 -0.10 -4.59
CA LEU A 83 7.89 0.18 -3.81
C LEU A 83 8.25 0.76 -2.44
N SER A 84 9.27 0.21 -1.80
CA SER A 84 9.65 0.54 -0.41
C SER A 84 10.28 1.92 -0.30
N GLU A 85 11.19 2.29 -1.20
CA GLU A 85 11.84 3.60 -1.19
C GLU A 85 10.84 4.74 -1.47
N PRO A 86 9.91 4.63 -2.43
CA PRO A 86 8.85 5.63 -2.59
C PRO A 86 7.98 5.83 -1.36
N ILE A 87 7.58 4.76 -0.65
CA ILE A 87 6.79 4.89 0.59
C ILE A 87 7.59 5.66 1.64
N TYR A 88 8.87 5.30 1.83
CA TYR A 88 9.76 5.95 2.79
C TYR A 88 10.02 7.43 2.45
N SER A 89 10.25 7.73 1.18
CA SER A 89 10.41 9.10 0.68
C SER A 89 9.12 9.92 0.80
N ALA A 90 7.97 9.30 0.55
CA ALA A 90 6.67 9.97 0.65
C ALA A 90 6.36 10.39 2.09
N LEU A 91 6.62 9.55 3.09
CA LEU A 91 6.43 9.93 4.50
C LEU A 91 7.24 11.16 4.91
N GLN A 92 8.46 11.31 4.37
CA GLN A 92 9.32 12.45 4.68
C GLN A 92 8.89 13.75 3.99
N SER A 93 8.26 13.65 2.83
CA SER A 93 7.87 14.79 1.98
C SER A 93 6.39 15.16 2.07
N ASN A 94 5.54 14.24 2.54
CA ASN A 94 4.10 14.41 2.76
C ASN A 94 3.77 14.14 4.25
N PRO A 95 3.87 15.15 5.13
CA PRO A 95 3.62 14.99 6.57
C PRO A 95 2.20 14.55 6.94
N SER A 96 1.25 14.65 6.01
CA SER A 96 -0.14 14.25 6.21
C SER A 96 -0.44 12.79 5.80
N LEU A 97 0.54 12.11 5.20
CA LEU A 97 0.45 10.69 4.87
C LEU A 97 0.59 9.87 6.15
N LYS A 98 -0.41 9.02 6.39
CA LYS A 98 -0.40 8.06 7.49
C LYS A 98 0.00 6.69 6.99
N LEU A 99 0.86 5.99 7.72
CA LEU A 99 1.24 4.61 7.41
C LEU A 99 0.83 3.68 8.55
N ILE A 100 0.14 2.60 8.22
CA ILE A 100 -0.16 1.51 9.14
C ILE A 100 0.49 0.24 8.59
N LEU A 101 1.41 -0.33 9.37
CA LEU A 101 2.12 -1.56 9.03
C LEU A 101 1.58 -2.72 9.86
N CYS A 102 1.11 -3.77 9.19
CA CYS A 102 0.52 -4.94 9.81
C CYS A 102 1.25 -6.21 9.36
N ASP A 103 1.92 -6.89 10.29
CA ASP A 103 2.61 -8.15 10.01
C ASP A 103 2.65 -9.02 11.26
N TYR A 104 2.56 -10.34 11.11
CA TYR A 104 2.66 -11.29 12.23
C TYR A 104 3.98 -11.12 12.99
N ASN A 105 5.07 -10.89 12.26
CA ASN A 105 6.42 -10.69 12.79
C ASN A 105 6.79 -9.21 12.91
N GLY A 106 5.80 -8.30 12.95
CA GLY A 106 6.02 -6.86 12.97
C GLY A 106 7.01 -6.41 14.04
N ILE A 107 6.90 -6.93 15.27
CA ILE A 107 7.84 -6.63 16.37
C ILE A 107 9.27 -7.03 16.00
N SER A 108 9.46 -8.25 15.51
CA SER A 108 10.77 -8.77 15.11
C SER A 108 11.39 -7.92 14.00
N HIS A 109 10.59 -7.51 13.02
CA HIS A 109 11.04 -6.68 11.90
C HIS A 109 11.41 -5.26 12.33
N VAL A 110 10.61 -4.62 13.19
CA VAL A 110 10.82 -3.23 13.66
C VAL A 110 12.13 -3.05 14.42
N HIS A 111 12.60 -4.10 15.11
CA HIS A 111 13.88 -4.07 15.81
C HIS A 111 15.06 -4.55 14.96
N ASN A 112 14.81 -5.02 13.75
CA ASN A 112 15.82 -5.56 12.84
C ASN A 112 16.20 -4.51 11.77
N ARG A 113 17.51 -4.32 11.55
CA ARG A 113 18.06 -3.29 10.64
C ARG A 113 18.58 -3.83 9.30
N GLY A 114 18.08 -4.98 8.84
CA GLY A 114 18.51 -5.56 7.55
C GLY A 114 19.05 -6.99 7.66
N ASP A 115 19.02 -7.57 8.84
CA ASP A 115 19.62 -8.87 9.15
C ASP A 115 18.60 -10.00 9.00
N ASN A 116 19.08 -11.23 8.79
CA ASN A 116 18.25 -12.44 8.74
C ASN A 116 17.05 -12.36 7.79
N GLY A 117 17.19 -11.65 6.67
CA GLY A 117 16.15 -11.52 5.64
C GLY A 117 15.07 -10.47 5.94
N SER A 118 15.19 -9.71 7.03
CA SER A 118 14.35 -8.54 7.27
C SER A 118 14.84 -7.36 6.44
N SER A 119 13.93 -6.62 5.82
CA SER A 119 14.29 -5.41 5.09
C SER A 119 14.73 -4.28 6.03
N PRO A 120 15.75 -3.47 5.67
CA PRO A 120 16.16 -2.31 6.45
C PRO A 120 15.08 -1.21 6.54
N TYR A 121 14.07 -1.22 5.65
CA TYR A 121 12.99 -0.23 5.69
C TYR A 121 12.15 -0.31 6.97
N TRP A 122 12.02 -1.47 7.61
CA TRP A 122 11.34 -1.58 8.90
C TRP A 122 11.98 -0.70 9.97
N GLY A 123 13.31 -0.74 10.07
CA GLY A 123 14.07 0.14 10.95
C GLY A 123 13.92 1.62 10.56
N LYS A 124 13.97 1.93 9.25
CA LYS A 124 13.76 3.30 8.76
C LYS A 124 12.37 3.85 9.13
N PHE A 125 11.31 3.06 8.98
CA PHE A 125 9.95 3.47 9.35
C PHE A 125 9.81 3.68 10.87
N ARG A 126 10.45 2.84 11.68
CA ARG A 126 10.50 3.05 13.14
C ARG A 126 11.17 4.37 13.47
N ASP A 127 12.29 4.68 12.83
CA ASP A 127 13.01 5.92 13.07
C ASP A 127 12.17 7.15 12.65
N LEU A 128 11.35 7.04 11.60
CA LEU A 128 10.35 8.08 11.25
C LEU A 128 9.25 8.22 12.31
N ALA A 129 8.71 7.11 12.82
CA ALA A 129 7.72 7.14 13.90
C ALA A 129 8.27 7.84 15.16
N GLN A 130 9.53 7.54 15.52
CA GLN A 130 10.21 8.18 16.66
C GLN A 130 10.45 9.69 16.45
N ARG A 131 10.52 10.14 15.20
CA ARG A 131 10.58 11.57 14.84
C ARG A 131 9.22 12.26 14.87
N GLY A 132 8.14 11.53 15.19
CA GLY A 132 6.79 12.06 15.31
C GLY A 132 5.95 12.03 14.03
N LEU A 133 6.37 11.28 13.00
CA LEU A 133 5.52 11.04 11.82
C LEU A 133 4.46 9.98 12.15
N ASP A 134 3.29 10.07 11.48
CA ASP A 134 2.14 9.16 11.65
C ASP A 134 2.42 7.77 11.05
N VAL A 135 3.28 7.00 11.71
CA VAL A 135 3.62 5.63 11.36
C VAL A 135 3.26 4.71 12.52
N HIS A 136 2.35 3.77 12.28
CA HIS A 136 1.83 2.85 13.28
C HIS A 136 2.17 1.41 12.91
N PHE A 137 2.48 0.60 13.93
CA PHE A 137 2.82 -0.80 13.78
C PHE A 137 1.81 -1.66 14.52
N VAL A 138 1.30 -2.69 13.85
CA VAL A 138 0.36 -3.67 14.39
C VAL A 138 0.96 -5.06 14.19
N SER A 139 1.24 -5.74 15.29
CA SER A 139 1.71 -7.14 15.24
C SER A 139 0.49 -8.06 15.18
N GLY A 140 0.28 -8.71 14.05
CA GLY A 140 -0.89 -9.57 13.84
C GLY A 140 -1.25 -9.72 12.36
N SER A 141 -2.36 -10.41 12.11
CA SER A 141 -2.92 -10.57 10.78
C SER A 141 -3.70 -9.34 10.33
N PHE A 142 -3.96 -9.24 9.02
CA PHE A 142 -4.91 -8.25 8.50
C PHE A 142 -6.30 -8.39 9.11
N GLY A 143 -6.72 -9.62 9.44
CA GLY A 143 -7.99 -9.88 10.12
C GLY A 143 -8.03 -9.26 11.52
N ASP A 144 -6.93 -9.37 12.27
CA ASP A 144 -6.80 -8.73 13.58
C ASP A 144 -6.88 -7.22 13.45
N LEU A 145 -6.16 -6.63 12.49
CA LEU A 145 -6.27 -5.20 12.20
C LEU A 145 -7.71 -4.78 11.88
N ALA A 146 -8.38 -5.50 10.98
CA ALA A 146 -9.74 -5.20 10.54
C ALA A 146 -10.76 -5.28 11.69
N ALA A 147 -10.58 -6.23 12.62
CA ALA A 147 -11.44 -6.35 13.80
C ALA A 147 -11.32 -5.18 14.78
N HIS A 148 -10.18 -4.47 14.77
CA HIS A 148 -9.93 -3.30 15.63
C HIS A 148 -10.31 -1.97 14.96
N ILE A 149 -10.51 -1.96 13.63
CA ILE A 149 -11.00 -0.77 12.94
C ILE A 149 -12.50 -0.65 13.27
N PRO A 150 -12.93 0.42 13.95
CA PRO A 150 -14.34 0.60 14.29
C PRO A 150 -15.17 0.54 13.01
N HIS A 151 -16.35 -0.08 13.05
CA HIS A 151 -17.27 -0.11 11.92
C HIS A 151 -17.46 1.32 11.38
N LEU A 152 -16.85 1.61 10.24
CA LEU A 152 -16.89 2.90 9.56
C LEU A 152 -18.26 3.09 8.90
N ARG A 153 -19.31 3.16 9.71
CA ARG A 153 -20.46 4.02 9.40
C ARG A 153 -20.16 5.40 9.97
N THR A 154 -19.03 5.97 9.56
CA THR A 154 -18.77 7.39 9.82
C THR A 154 -19.71 8.17 8.93
N ALA A 155 -20.72 8.78 9.56
CA ALA A 155 -21.48 9.86 8.96
C ALA A 155 -20.50 10.79 8.24
N SER A 156 -20.80 11.14 6.98
CA SER A 156 -20.03 12.11 6.23
C SER A 156 -19.87 13.41 7.03
N PRO A 157 -18.86 14.24 6.76
CA PRO A 157 -18.72 15.53 7.44
C PRO A 157 -20.00 16.37 7.41
N ALA A 158 -20.78 16.28 6.32
CA ALA A 158 -22.09 16.92 6.19
C ALA A 158 -23.14 16.33 7.12
N GLU A 159 -23.20 15.00 7.25
CA GLU A 159 -24.10 14.32 8.19
C GLU A 159 -23.69 14.56 9.65
N GLN A 160 -22.40 14.62 9.96
CA GLN A 160 -21.89 15.00 11.29
C GLN A 160 -22.28 16.43 11.64
N LEU A 161 -22.13 17.37 10.70
CA LEU A 161 -22.54 18.76 10.87
C LEU A 161 -24.06 18.88 11.05
N ALA A 162 -24.84 18.20 10.22
CA ALA A 162 -26.31 18.18 10.32
C ALA A 162 -26.78 17.61 11.67
N ASN A 163 -26.12 16.56 12.17
CA ASN A 163 -26.40 15.98 13.48
C ASN A 163 -25.99 16.92 14.63
N ALA A 164 -24.89 17.65 14.49
CA ALA A 164 -24.45 18.65 15.47
C ALA A 164 -25.44 19.82 15.57
N VAL A 165 -25.89 20.35 14.43
CA VAL A 165 -26.90 21.44 14.38
C VAL A 165 -28.23 20.98 14.99
N LYS A 166 -28.70 19.76 14.69
CA LYS A 166 -29.91 19.19 15.31
C LYS A 166 -29.81 19.04 16.83
N ARG A 167 -28.60 18.84 17.38
CA ARG A 167 -28.37 18.72 18.83
C ARG A 167 -28.39 20.05 19.56
N ILE A 168 -28.06 21.16 18.89
CA ILE A 168 -28.04 22.51 19.46
C ILE A 168 -29.44 23.15 19.42
N GLY A 169 -30.29 22.72 18.49
CA GLY A 169 -31.67 23.21 18.35
C GLY A 169 -32.73 22.57 19.27
N ARG A 170 -32.31 21.86 20.32
CA ARG A 170 -33.16 21.36 21.42
C ARG A 170 -32.71 21.99 22.72
#